data_AF-A0A7C7PVE7-F1
#
_entry.id   AF-A0A7C7PVE7-F1
#
_cell.length_a   1.000
_cell.length_b   1.000
_cell.length_c   1.000
_cell.angle_alpha   90.00
_cell.angle_beta   90.00
_cell.angle_gamma   90.00
#
_symmetry.space_group_name_H-M   'P 1'
#
loop_
_entity.id
_entity.type
_entity.pdbx_description
1 polymer ?
#
loop_
_entity_poly.entity_id
_entity_poly.type
_entity_poly.pdbx_seq_one_letter_code
_entity_poly.pdbx_strand_id
1 'polypeptide(L)'
;SLCLVCAVIVSLTSVQLRPLQKANKAKDLLYPPDKEGLLLLEEAELLLLGAEVRAVGSGTRTLKDATNEAIRDWVTSVETTHYIIGSVVGPDPFPRMVRDFQAVIGRETREQILEITGRLPSAVFACVGGGSNAIGIFDSFLSDKEVRLIGVEAAGTGIETGQHAASLAVGKPGVLHGSFSYLLQDEDGQVSPAHSVAAGLDYPGVGPEHSYLKDIGRAEYTAVTDQDALDAFHRLAELEGIIPALESAHAIAYVLKVAAKYRNDGPVVVCLSGRGDKDVSHVAQIEGNEPLV
;
A
#
# COMPACT_ATOMS: atom_id res chain seq x y z
N SER A 1 24.53 -15.96 11.66
CA SER A 1 24.88 -15.01 10.60
C SER A 1 23.88 -15.10 9.45
N LEU A 2 22.69 -14.53 9.62
CA LEU A 2 21.78 -14.24 8.50
C LEU A 2 22.26 -12.90 7.93
N CYS A 3 22.74 -12.90 6.69
CA CYS A 3 23.05 -11.67 5.98
C CYS A 3 21.72 -11.16 5.38
N LEU A 4 20.92 -10.51 6.23
CA LEU A 4 19.74 -9.76 5.81
C LEU A 4 20.29 -8.41 5.30
N VAL A 5 20.59 -8.32 4.01
CA VAL A 5 20.87 -7.02 3.40
C VAL A 5 19.52 -6.34 3.21
N CYS A 6 19.00 -5.73 4.29
CA CYS A 6 17.89 -4.80 4.22
C CYS A 6 18.35 -3.58 3.44
N ALA A 7 18.10 -3.56 2.13
CA ALA A 7 18.09 -2.32 1.36
C ALA A 7 16.85 -1.53 1.79
N VAL A 8 16.95 -0.84 2.93
CA VAL A 8 15.97 0.14 3.38
C VAL A 8 16.11 1.34 2.46
N ILE A 9 15.26 1.41 1.44
CA ILE A 9 15.10 2.66 0.68
C ILE A 9 14.25 3.58 1.55
N VAL A 10 14.91 4.28 2.47
CA VAL A 10 14.36 5.54 2.99
C VAL A 10 14.45 6.52 1.83
N SER A 11 13.33 6.76 1.14
CA SER A 11 13.19 7.86 0.20
C SER A 11 13.24 9.20 0.95
N LEU A 12 14.43 9.58 1.45
CA LEU A 12 14.77 10.93 1.85
C LEU A 12 15.18 11.69 0.58
N THR A 13 14.22 11.94 -0.32
CA THR A 13 14.37 13.09 -1.19
C THR A 13 14.17 14.32 -0.33
N SER A 14 15.29 14.90 0.08
CA SER A 14 15.42 16.27 0.54
C SER A 14 14.96 17.24 -0.55
N VAL A 15 13.64 17.35 -0.72
CA VAL A 15 13.06 18.50 -1.39
C VAL A 15 13.33 19.67 -0.44
N GLN A 16 14.32 20.49 -0.77
CA GLN A 16 14.42 21.84 -0.22
C GLN A 16 13.06 22.51 -0.45
N LEU A 17 12.23 22.54 0.58
CA LEU A 17 11.01 23.33 0.63
C LEU A 17 11.46 24.79 0.55
N ARG A 18 11.56 25.33 -0.67
CA ARG A 18 11.53 26.78 -0.85
C ARG A 18 10.26 27.29 -0.18
N PRO A 19 10.28 28.46 0.47
CA PRO A 19 9.08 29.01 1.07
C PRO A 19 8.02 29.12 -0.03
N LEU A 20 6.97 28.30 0.06
CA LEU A 20 5.80 28.41 -0.79
C LEU A 20 5.17 29.76 -0.47
N GLN A 21 5.49 30.77 -1.29
CA GLN A 21 4.70 31.99 -1.37
C GLN A 21 3.25 31.56 -1.58
N LYS A 22 2.37 32.02 -0.68
CA LYS A 22 0.90 31.84 -0.68
C LYS A 22 0.36 31.51 -2.08
N ALA A 23 0.31 30.22 -2.40
CA ALA A 23 -0.30 29.73 -3.62
C ALA A 23 -1.80 29.61 -3.35
N ASN A 24 -2.59 30.14 -4.28
CA ASN A 24 -4.05 30.23 -4.20
C ASN A 24 -4.73 28.88 -3.97
N LYS A 25 -5.67 28.90 -3.00
CA LYS A 25 -6.94 28.16 -2.86
C LYS A 25 -6.96 26.62 -3.04
N ALA A 26 -7.23 25.98 -1.90
CA ALA A 26 -7.95 24.71 -1.67
C ALA A 26 -7.43 23.44 -2.37
N LYS A 27 -6.68 22.64 -1.62
CA LYS A 27 -6.61 21.19 -1.85
C LYS A 27 -7.66 20.56 -0.94
N ASP A 28 -8.76 20.10 -1.53
CA ASP A 28 -9.80 19.40 -0.78
C ASP A 28 -9.42 17.92 -0.70
N LEU A 29 -9.25 17.39 0.51
CA LEU A 29 -9.03 15.97 0.76
C LEU A 29 -10.24 15.37 1.45
N LEU A 30 -10.74 14.27 0.89
CA LEU A 30 -11.82 13.48 1.49
C LEU A 30 -11.21 12.33 2.27
N TYR A 31 -11.52 12.27 3.57
CA TYR A 31 -10.94 11.30 4.49
C TYR A 31 -12.07 10.55 5.23
N PRO A 32 -11.96 9.23 5.45
CA PRO A 32 -12.91 8.52 6.30
C PRO A 32 -12.83 9.07 7.74
N PRO A 33 -13.96 9.43 8.39
CA PRO A 33 -13.93 9.93 9.76
C PRO A 33 -13.34 8.86 10.70
N ASP A 34 -12.48 9.30 11.62
CA ASP A 34 -12.10 8.48 12.75
C ASP A 34 -13.34 8.08 13.57
N LYS A 35 -13.33 6.86 14.11
CA LYS A 35 -14.38 6.36 15.00
C LYS A 35 -14.33 7.03 16.38
N GLU A 36 -13.21 7.67 16.76
CA GLU A 36 -13.01 8.18 18.12
C GLU A 36 -12.71 9.69 18.27
N GLY A 37 -12.61 10.44 17.17
CA GLY A 37 -12.52 11.90 17.23
C GLY A 37 -11.13 12.44 17.62
N LEU A 38 -10.09 11.64 17.46
CA LEU A 38 -8.71 12.11 17.49
C LEU A 38 -8.34 12.64 16.10
N LEU A 39 -7.72 13.82 16.06
CA LEU A 39 -7.00 14.29 14.87
C LEU A 39 -5.84 13.31 14.65
N LEU A 40 -5.99 12.41 13.68
CA LEU A 40 -4.92 11.54 13.24
C LEU A 40 -3.74 12.40 12.77
N LEU A 41 -2.51 11.95 13.03
CA LEU A 41 -1.29 12.70 12.72
C LEU A 41 -1.32 13.26 11.27
N GLU A 42 -1.78 12.45 10.32
CA GLU A 42 -1.90 12.81 8.92
C GLU A 42 -2.93 13.92 8.66
N GLU A 43 -4.09 13.89 9.34
CA GLU A 43 -5.11 14.93 9.23
C GLU A 43 -4.57 16.28 9.73
N ALA A 44 -3.88 16.27 10.87
CA ALA A 44 -3.26 17.47 11.42
C ALA A 44 -2.18 18.04 10.48
N GLU A 45 -1.34 17.18 9.88
CA GLU A 45 -0.34 17.60 8.90
C GLU A 45 -0.98 18.27 7.68
N LEU A 46 -2.06 17.69 7.14
CA LEU A 46 -2.78 18.24 5.99
C LEU A 46 -3.37 19.63 6.29
N LEU A 47 -3.99 19.80 7.45
CA LEU A 47 -4.53 21.09 7.89
C LEU A 47 -3.42 22.15 8.05
N LEU A 48 -2.27 21.76 8.61
CA LEU A 48 -1.10 22.66 8.73
C LEU A 48 -0.53 23.08 7.37
N LEU A 49 -0.63 22.22 6.35
CA LEU A 49 -0.25 22.52 4.97
C LEU A 49 -1.29 23.34 4.21
N GLY A 50 -2.41 23.69 4.85
CA GLY A 50 -3.48 24.50 4.28
C GLY A 50 -4.45 23.74 3.38
N ALA A 51 -4.50 22.41 3.49
CA ALA A 51 -5.54 21.61 2.85
C ALA A 51 -6.86 21.72 3.63
N GLU A 52 -7.98 21.58 2.92
CA GLU A 52 -9.29 21.40 3.54
C GLU A 52 -9.54 19.90 3.67
N VAL A 53 -9.80 19.42 4.89
CA VAL A 53 -10.13 18.00 5.13
C VAL A 53 -11.64 17.88 5.31
N ARG A 54 -12.27 17.06 4.47
CA ARG A 54 -13.71 16.78 4.46
C ARG A 54 -13.95 15.34 4.89
N ALA A 55 -14.57 15.16 6.06
CA ALA A 55 -14.91 13.84 6.57
C ALA A 55 -16.08 13.21 5.79
N VAL A 56 -15.93 11.94 5.39
CA VAL A 56 -16.93 11.19 4.63
C VAL A 56 -17.82 10.35 5.54
N GLY A 57 -19.01 10.85 5.85
CA GLY A 57 -19.96 10.17 6.75
C GLY A 57 -20.78 9.03 6.13
N SER A 58 -20.72 8.85 4.80
CA SER A 58 -21.50 7.87 4.04
C SER A 58 -20.92 6.46 4.09
N GLY A 59 -21.77 5.45 3.86
CA GLY A 59 -21.34 4.06 3.69
C GLY A 59 -20.67 3.45 4.93
N THR A 60 -19.58 2.73 4.69
CA THR A 60 -18.77 2.04 5.71
C THR A 60 -17.74 2.95 6.38
N ARG A 61 -17.60 4.21 5.91
CA ARG A 61 -16.60 5.18 6.37
C ARG A 61 -15.18 4.65 6.21
N THR A 62 -14.90 4.06 5.05
CA THR A 62 -13.58 3.54 4.67
C THR A 62 -13.03 4.22 3.42
N LEU A 63 -11.84 3.82 2.98
CA LEU A 63 -11.17 4.35 1.79
C LEU A 63 -12.03 4.25 0.51
N LYS A 64 -12.85 3.20 0.40
CA LYS A 64 -13.81 3.04 -0.71
C LYS A 64 -14.80 4.20 -0.75
N ASP A 65 -15.35 4.59 0.39
CA ASP A 65 -16.38 5.65 0.47
C ASP A 65 -15.75 7.02 0.18
N ALA A 66 -14.55 7.28 0.69
CA ALA A 66 -13.79 8.48 0.36
C ALA A 66 -13.49 8.59 -1.14
N THR A 67 -13.14 7.48 -1.79
CA THR A 67 -12.92 7.42 -3.25
C THR A 67 -14.21 7.72 -4.01
N ASN A 68 -15.35 7.17 -3.57
CA ASN A 68 -16.64 7.44 -4.19
C ASN A 68 -17.02 8.93 -4.12
N GLU A 69 -16.88 9.56 -2.96
CA GLU A 69 -17.16 10.99 -2.82
C GLU A 69 -16.19 11.85 -3.65
N ALA A 70 -14.91 11.48 -3.73
CA ALA A 70 -13.92 12.21 -4.52
C ALA A 70 -14.23 12.16 -6.03
N ILE A 71 -14.64 10.99 -6.53
CA ILE A 71 -15.08 10.85 -7.92
C ILE A 71 -16.35 11.67 -8.17
N ARG A 72 -17.31 11.68 -7.23
CA ARG A 72 -18.53 12.49 -7.35
C ARG A 72 -18.23 13.98 -7.41
N ASP A 73 -17.37 14.48 -6.51
CA ASP A 73 -16.94 15.87 -6.52
C ASP A 73 -16.27 16.21 -7.84
N TRP A 74 -15.30 15.40 -8.27
CA TRP A 74 -14.54 15.62 -9.50
C TRP A 74 -15.43 15.69 -10.74
N VAL A 75 -16.44 14.84 -10.85
CA VAL A 75 -17.40 14.87 -11.97
C VAL A 75 -18.15 16.20 -12.05
N THR A 76 -18.40 16.85 -10.90
CA THR A 76 -19.08 18.15 -10.84
C THR A 76 -18.13 19.35 -10.97
N SER A 77 -16.81 19.13 -10.83
CA SER A 77 -15.80 20.20 -10.76
C SER A 77 -14.67 20.06 -11.81
N VAL A 78 -14.84 19.19 -12.81
CA VAL A 78 -13.81 18.79 -13.79
C VAL A 78 -13.11 19.94 -14.53
N GLU A 79 -13.79 21.07 -14.75
CA GLU A 79 -13.22 22.23 -15.46
C GLU A 79 -12.16 22.96 -14.61
N THR A 80 -12.26 22.85 -13.29
CA THR A 80 -11.43 23.61 -12.33
C THR A 80 -10.61 22.72 -11.41
N THR A 81 -10.90 21.42 -11.35
CA THR A 81 -10.34 20.48 -10.38
C THR A 81 -9.63 19.33 -11.07
N HIS A 82 -8.38 19.10 -10.67
CA HIS A 82 -7.65 17.89 -11.03
C HIS A 82 -7.78 16.86 -9.92
N TYR A 83 -8.34 15.69 -10.23
CA TYR A 83 -8.41 14.58 -9.28
C TYR A 83 -7.06 13.86 -9.17
N ILE A 84 -6.46 13.94 -7.98
CA ILE A 84 -5.21 13.25 -7.64
C ILE A 84 -5.55 11.92 -6.99
N ILE A 85 -5.55 10.85 -7.78
CA ILE A 85 -5.75 9.50 -7.27
C ILE A 85 -4.49 8.97 -6.58
N GLY A 86 -4.68 8.30 -5.43
CA GLY A 86 -3.57 7.87 -4.58
C GLY A 86 -2.95 6.51 -4.93
N SER A 87 -3.46 5.80 -5.94
CA SER A 87 -2.96 4.46 -6.30
C SER A 87 -3.16 4.12 -7.77
N VAL A 88 -2.72 2.93 -8.17
CA VAL A 88 -2.77 2.42 -9.56
C VAL A 88 -4.12 1.79 -9.91
N VAL A 89 -5.17 2.31 -9.29
CA VAL A 89 -6.57 1.95 -9.55
C VAL A 89 -7.20 3.05 -10.41
N GLY A 90 -8.50 2.94 -10.70
CA GLY A 90 -9.20 3.97 -11.47
C GLY A 90 -9.12 3.77 -12.99
N PRO A 91 -9.80 4.63 -13.76
CA PRO A 91 -9.83 4.55 -15.22
C PRO A 91 -8.50 4.95 -15.85
N ASP A 92 -8.27 4.55 -17.11
CA ASP A 92 -7.17 5.12 -17.90
C ASP A 92 -7.31 6.66 -17.95
N PRO A 93 -6.21 7.44 -17.79
CA PRO A 93 -4.80 7.03 -17.77
C PRO A 93 -4.21 6.78 -16.38
N PHE A 94 -5.00 6.79 -15.31
CA PHE A 94 -4.50 6.82 -13.93
C PHE A 94 -3.60 5.65 -13.54
N PRO A 95 -3.96 4.36 -13.76
CA PRO A 95 -3.09 3.24 -13.41
C PRO A 95 -1.69 3.37 -14.01
N ARG A 96 -1.63 3.66 -15.31
CA ARG A 96 -0.37 3.83 -16.04
C ARG A 96 0.42 5.04 -15.54
N MET A 97 -0.25 6.17 -15.36
CA MET A 97 0.38 7.40 -14.89
C MET A 97 0.99 7.22 -13.48
N VAL A 98 0.26 6.61 -12.55
CA VAL A 98 0.75 6.37 -11.19
C VAL A 98 1.89 5.35 -11.20
N ARG A 99 1.82 4.28 -12.01
CA ARG A 99 2.96 3.36 -12.19
C ARG A 99 4.19 4.13 -12.67
N ASP A 100 4.06 4.93 -13.73
CA ASP A 100 5.20 5.64 -14.33
C ASP A 100 5.87 6.58 -13.31
N PHE A 101 5.09 7.23 -12.44
CA PHE A 101 5.61 8.04 -11.34
C PHE A 101 6.27 7.21 -10.22
N GLN A 102 5.75 6.01 -9.92
CA GLN A 102 6.29 5.12 -8.89
C GLN A 102 7.46 4.24 -9.38
N ALA A 103 7.65 4.10 -10.69
CA ALA A 103 8.70 3.26 -11.29
C ALA A 103 10.13 3.66 -10.89
N VAL A 104 10.31 4.86 -10.29
CA VAL A 104 11.58 5.26 -9.69
C VAL A 104 12.04 4.29 -8.60
N ILE A 105 11.11 3.73 -7.82
CA ILE A 105 11.41 2.76 -6.75
C ILE A 105 12.15 1.56 -7.34
N GLY A 106 11.61 0.95 -8.40
CA GLY A 106 12.22 -0.20 -9.04
C GLY A 106 13.57 0.14 -9.71
N ARG A 107 13.67 1.32 -10.35
CA ARG A 107 14.92 1.75 -11.01
C ARG A 107 16.06 1.89 -10.02
N GLU A 108 15.83 2.62 -8.93
CA GLU A 108 16.83 2.79 -7.87
C GLU A 108 17.15 1.45 -7.19
N THR A 109 16.14 0.64 -6.90
CA THR A 109 16.33 -0.70 -6.32
C THR A 109 17.26 -1.56 -7.19
N ARG A 110 17.03 -1.58 -8.51
CA ARG A 110 17.83 -2.38 -9.45
C ARG A 110 19.28 -1.92 -9.49
N GLU A 111 19.51 -0.61 -9.53
CA GLU A 111 20.87 -0.05 -9.51
C GLU A 111 21.58 -0.42 -8.21
N GLN A 112 20.93 -0.17 -7.06
CA GLN A 112 21.50 -0.42 -5.73
C GLN A 112 21.79 -1.90 -5.48
N ILE A 113 20.88 -2.82 -5.84
CA ILE A 113 21.09 -4.25 -5.58
C ILE A 113 22.24 -4.82 -6.42
N LEU A 114 22.41 -4.34 -7.65
CA LEU A 114 23.54 -4.69 -8.50
C LEU A 114 24.85 -4.13 -7.95
N GLU A 115 24.85 -2.89 -7.46
CA GLU A 115 26.02 -2.28 -6.82
C GLU A 115 26.45 -3.05 -5.55
N ILE A 116 25.49 -3.39 -4.68
CA ILE A 116 25.76 -4.02 -3.38
C ILE A 116 26.13 -5.50 -3.54
N THR A 117 25.47 -6.22 -4.45
CA THR A 117 25.54 -7.69 -4.49
C THR A 117 26.14 -8.26 -5.78
N GLY A 118 26.32 -7.44 -6.81
CA GLY A 118 26.81 -7.86 -8.13
C GLY A 118 25.82 -8.72 -8.92
N ARG A 119 24.58 -8.87 -8.47
CA ARG A 119 23.53 -9.69 -9.12
C ARG A 119 22.13 -9.17 -8.84
N LEU A 120 21.16 -9.63 -9.63
CA LEU A 120 19.74 -9.38 -9.39
C LEU A 120 19.21 -10.17 -8.17
N PRO A 121 18.13 -9.72 -7.53
CA PRO A 121 17.52 -10.43 -6.41
C PRO A 121 16.79 -11.69 -6.88
N SER A 122 16.72 -12.71 -6.03
CA SER A 122 15.89 -13.90 -6.29
C SER A 122 14.40 -13.60 -6.21
N ALA A 123 14.03 -12.65 -5.35
CA ALA A 123 12.64 -12.23 -5.19
C ALA A 123 12.54 -10.76 -4.74
N VAL A 124 11.48 -10.10 -5.19
CA VAL A 124 11.06 -8.76 -4.80
C VAL A 124 9.67 -8.86 -4.16
N PHE A 125 9.53 -8.34 -2.95
CA PHE A 125 8.31 -8.38 -2.15
C PHE A 125 7.76 -6.98 -1.94
N ALA A 126 6.44 -6.83 -2.00
CA ALA A 126 5.76 -5.57 -1.72
C ALA A 126 4.33 -5.82 -1.22
N CYS A 127 3.79 -4.93 -0.40
CA CYS A 127 2.40 -5.02 0.02
C CYS A 127 1.46 -4.50 -1.07
N VAL A 128 0.26 -5.06 -1.16
CA VAL A 128 -0.70 -4.75 -2.22
C VAL A 128 -2.06 -4.41 -1.60
N GLY A 129 -2.36 -3.11 -1.57
CA GLY A 129 -3.73 -2.58 -1.47
C GLY A 129 -4.20 -2.24 -2.88
N GLY A 130 -4.19 -0.96 -3.23
CA GLY A 130 -4.36 -0.54 -4.64
C GLY A 130 -3.19 -0.94 -5.57
N GLY A 131 -1.97 -1.05 -5.03
CA GLY A 131 -0.80 -1.64 -5.70
C GLY A 131 0.32 -0.68 -6.16
N SER A 132 0.23 0.63 -5.86
CA SER A 132 1.17 1.62 -6.39
C SER A 132 2.64 1.38 -6.03
N ASN A 133 2.93 1.06 -4.76
CA ASN A 133 4.29 0.74 -4.31
C ASN A 133 4.80 -0.55 -4.98
N ALA A 134 3.93 -1.57 -5.08
CA ALA A 134 4.28 -2.88 -5.61
C ALA A 134 4.59 -2.82 -7.11
N ILE A 135 3.72 -2.21 -7.92
CA ILE A 135 4.02 -2.06 -9.35
C ILE A 135 5.24 -1.15 -9.57
N GLY A 136 5.41 -0.11 -8.74
CA GLY A 136 6.56 0.79 -8.81
C GLY A 136 7.90 0.07 -8.62
N ILE A 137 7.98 -0.86 -7.66
CA ILE A 137 9.18 -1.67 -7.48
C ILE A 137 9.29 -2.81 -8.51
N PHE A 138 8.17 -3.42 -8.91
CA PHE A 138 8.16 -4.54 -9.88
C PHE A 138 8.52 -4.13 -11.30
N ASP A 139 8.18 -2.91 -11.72
CA ASP A 139 8.34 -2.40 -13.10
C ASP A 139 9.74 -2.70 -13.67
N SER A 140 10.78 -2.37 -12.91
CA SER A 140 12.18 -2.57 -13.29
C SER A 140 12.63 -4.02 -13.35
N PHE A 141 11.81 -4.98 -12.91
CA PHE A 141 12.13 -6.42 -12.90
C PHE A 141 11.20 -7.25 -13.78
N LEU A 142 10.20 -6.65 -14.46
CA LEU A 142 9.19 -7.38 -15.25
C LEU A 142 9.81 -8.28 -16.34
N SER A 143 10.92 -7.86 -16.93
CA SER A 143 11.60 -8.63 -17.98
C SER A 143 12.53 -9.74 -17.45
N ASP A 144 12.91 -9.70 -16.17
CA ASP A 144 13.84 -10.65 -15.57
C ASP A 144 13.07 -11.85 -14.99
N LYS A 145 12.81 -12.86 -15.82
CA LYS A 145 11.95 -14.01 -15.47
C LYS A 145 12.41 -14.81 -14.25
N GLU A 146 13.70 -14.79 -13.95
CA GLU A 146 14.28 -15.45 -12.77
C GLU A 146 14.00 -14.68 -11.46
N VAL A 147 13.64 -13.40 -11.55
CA VAL A 147 13.27 -12.58 -10.39
C VAL A 147 11.79 -12.78 -10.10
N ARG A 148 11.49 -13.43 -8.96
CA ARG A 148 10.11 -13.62 -8.49
C ARG A 148 9.54 -12.29 -8.00
N LEU A 149 8.32 -11.97 -8.39
CA LEU A 149 7.60 -10.76 -7.97
C LEU A 149 6.44 -11.18 -7.10
N ILE A 150 6.45 -10.78 -5.83
CA ILE A 150 5.52 -11.31 -4.82
C ILE A 150 4.79 -10.15 -4.16
N GLY A 151 3.50 -10.02 -4.48
CA GLY A 151 2.58 -9.09 -3.84
C GLY A 151 1.93 -9.72 -2.61
N VAL A 152 1.87 -8.96 -1.51
CA VAL A 152 1.30 -9.42 -0.24
C VAL A 152 0.07 -8.57 0.12
N GLU A 153 -1.10 -9.18 0.06
CA GLU A 153 -2.38 -8.56 0.43
C GLU A 153 -2.71 -8.77 1.92
N ALA A 154 -3.70 -8.04 2.43
CA ALA A 154 -4.18 -8.21 3.80
C ALA A 154 -5.22 -9.34 3.86
N ALA A 155 -4.93 -10.36 4.67
CA ALA A 155 -5.87 -11.42 5.02
C ALA A 155 -6.80 -11.02 6.19
N GLY A 156 -6.64 -9.81 6.75
CA GLY A 156 -7.43 -9.33 7.88
C GLY A 156 -7.39 -10.31 9.05
N THR A 157 -8.56 -10.65 9.59
CA THR A 157 -8.69 -11.65 10.66
C THR A 157 -8.63 -13.10 10.18
N GLY A 158 -8.53 -13.32 8.85
CA GLY A 158 -8.52 -14.62 8.18
C GLY A 158 -9.31 -14.55 6.88
N ILE A 159 -8.84 -15.22 5.82
CA ILE A 159 -9.56 -15.26 4.54
C ILE A 159 -10.92 -15.97 4.71
N GLU A 160 -10.94 -17.05 5.48
CA GLU A 160 -12.10 -17.87 5.77
C GLU A 160 -13.18 -17.14 6.59
N THR A 161 -12.83 -16.06 7.29
CA THR A 161 -13.80 -15.27 8.06
C THR A 161 -14.58 -14.29 7.18
N GLY A 162 -14.14 -14.09 5.93
CA GLY A 162 -14.66 -13.06 5.03
C GLY A 162 -14.26 -11.62 5.41
N GLN A 163 -13.47 -11.44 6.47
CA GLN A 163 -12.97 -10.14 6.91
C GLN A 163 -11.50 -9.98 6.50
N HIS A 164 -11.29 -9.65 5.23
CA HIS A 164 -9.98 -9.47 4.61
C HIS A 164 -10.02 -8.46 3.44
N ALA A 165 -8.86 -8.11 2.90
CA ALA A 165 -8.72 -7.27 1.70
C ALA A 165 -7.92 -7.97 0.57
N ALA A 166 -7.86 -9.30 0.58
CA ALA A 166 -7.12 -10.13 -0.38
C ALA A 166 -7.81 -10.29 -1.76
N SER A 167 -7.89 -9.19 -2.51
CA SER A 167 -8.61 -9.10 -3.79
C SER A 167 -8.06 -10.02 -4.89
N LEU A 168 -6.75 -10.17 -5.00
CA LEU A 168 -6.11 -11.05 -5.98
C LEU A 168 -6.09 -12.51 -5.53
N ALA A 169 -5.97 -12.76 -4.22
CA ALA A 169 -5.94 -14.12 -3.70
C ALA A 169 -7.28 -14.84 -3.83
N VAL A 170 -8.40 -14.16 -3.51
CA VAL A 170 -9.73 -14.79 -3.46
C VAL A 170 -10.85 -14.02 -4.15
N GLY A 171 -10.59 -12.81 -4.63
CA GLY A 171 -11.57 -12.02 -5.38
C GLY A 171 -11.85 -12.56 -6.78
N LYS A 172 -12.75 -11.87 -7.48
CA LYS A 172 -13.20 -12.21 -8.84
C LYS A 172 -13.06 -11.00 -9.77
N PRO A 173 -12.84 -11.18 -11.08
CA PRO A 173 -12.84 -10.09 -12.04
C PRO A 173 -14.17 -9.32 -12.08
N GLY A 174 -14.11 -8.00 -12.16
CA GLY A 174 -15.28 -7.13 -12.31
C GLY A 174 -14.86 -5.66 -12.46
N VAL A 175 -15.84 -4.75 -12.45
CA VAL A 175 -15.60 -3.31 -12.64
C VAL A 175 -15.78 -2.55 -11.33
N LEU A 176 -14.75 -1.88 -10.87
CA LEU A 176 -14.79 -1.01 -9.68
C LEU A 176 -14.02 0.28 -9.94
N HIS A 177 -14.61 1.41 -9.55
CA HIS A 177 -14.01 2.74 -9.65
C HIS A 177 -13.43 3.08 -11.03
N GLY A 178 -13.98 2.52 -12.12
CA GLY A 178 -13.58 2.84 -13.49
C GLY A 178 -12.53 1.91 -14.11
N SER A 179 -12.09 0.84 -13.44
CA SER A 179 -11.23 -0.20 -14.03
C SER A 179 -11.87 -1.58 -13.98
N PHE A 180 -11.58 -2.42 -14.98
CA PHE A 180 -11.83 -3.86 -14.94
C PHE A 180 -10.61 -4.55 -14.31
N SER A 181 -10.81 -5.19 -13.15
CA SER A 181 -9.74 -5.78 -12.34
C SER A 181 -10.32 -6.85 -11.41
N TYR A 182 -9.49 -7.51 -10.60
CA TYR A 182 -9.99 -8.31 -9.48
C TYR A 182 -10.52 -7.41 -8.36
N LEU A 183 -11.63 -7.84 -7.76
CA LEU A 183 -12.20 -7.23 -6.56
C LEU A 183 -12.92 -8.28 -5.69
N LEU A 184 -13.17 -7.92 -4.44
CA LEU A 184 -14.05 -8.65 -3.54
C LEU A 184 -15.50 -8.32 -3.88
N GLN A 185 -16.24 -9.33 -4.31
CA GLN A 185 -17.65 -9.20 -4.67
C GLN A 185 -18.41 -10.50 -4.41
N ASP A 186 -19.70 -10.40 -4.12
CA ASP A 186 -20.60 -11.53 -3.95
C ASP A 186 -21.05 -12.14 -5.29
N GLU A 187 -21.98 -13.09 -5.25
CA GLU A 187 -22.50 -13.77 -6.44
C GLU A 187 -23.33 -12.85 -7.35
N ASP A 188 -23.90 -11.79 -6.79
CA ASP A 188 -24.69 -10.78 -7.51
C ASP A 188 -23.81 -9.63 -8.05
N GLY A 189 -22.50 -9.70 -7.82
CA GLY A 189 -21.53 -8.68 -8.23
C GLY A 189 -21.55 -7.43 -7.34
N GLN A 190 -22.13 -7.49 -6.15
CA GLN A 190 -22.04 -6.40 -5.18
C GLN A 190 -20.67 -6.41 -4.51
N VAL A 191 -20.07 -5.23 -4.38
CA VAL A 191 -18.75 -5.06 -3.77
C VAL A 191 -18.80 -5.42 -2.30
N SER A 192 -18.02 -6.42 -1.89
CA SER A 192 -17.92 -6.83 -0.50
C SER A 192 -17.11 -5.81 0.31
N PRO A 193 -17.41 -5.62 1.61
CA PRO A 193 -16.55 -4.87 2.51
C PRO A 193 -15.15 -5.50 2.57
N ALA A 194 -14.12 -4.66 2.58
CA ALA A 194 -12.76 -5.07 2.90
C ALA A 194 -12.51 -4.92 4.41
N HIS A 195 -11.46 -5.58 4.90
CA HIS A 195 -10.97 -5.43 6.27
C HIS A 195 -9.47 -5.67 6.36
N SER A 196 -8.79 -4.83 7.12
CA SER A 196 -7.35 -4.91 7.41
C SER A 196 -7.03 -4.01 8.60
N VAL A 197 -6.07 -4.42 9.44
CA VAL A 197 -5.48 -3.54 10.48
C VAL A 197 -4.70 -2.37 9.87
N ALA A 198 -4.17 -2.56 8.65
CA ALA A 198 -3.51 -1.50 7.90
C ALA A 198 -4.53 -0.78 7.01
N ALA A 199 -4.85 0.48 7.34
CA ALA A 199 -5.83 1.29 6.61
C ALA A 199 -5.49 1.44 5.11
N GLY A 200 -4.21 1.53 4.75
CA GLY A 200 -3.77 1.62 3.35
C GLY A 200 -3.97 0.33 2.53
N LEU A 201 -4.23 -0.80 3.18
CA LEU A 201 -4.58 -2.07 2.52
C LEU A 201 -6.09 -2.38 2.58
N ASP A 202 -6.88 -1.60 3.31
CA ASP A 202 -8.33 -1.80 3.46
C ASP A 202 -9.12 -1.29 2.23
N TYR A 203 -8.92 -2.00 1.11
CA TYR A 203 -9.53 -1.68 -0.17
C TYR A 203 -10.00 -2.96 -0.89
N PRO A 204 -11.26 -3.02 -1.36
CA PRO A 204 -11.83 -4.25 -1.90
C PRO A 204 -11.45 -4.53 -3.36
N GLY A 205 -10.53 -3.78 -3.96
CA GLY A 205 -10.10 -3.97 -5.34
C GLY A 205 -8.59 -3.88 -5.48
N VAL A 206 -8.10 -3.90 -6.72
CA VAL A 206 -6.66 -3.76 -7.00
C VAL A 206 -6.44 -3.13 -8.38
N GLY A 207 -5.26 -2.57 -8.62
CA GLY A 207 -4.90 -2.04 -9.93
C GLY A 207 -4.95 -3.09 -11.06
N PRO A 208 -5.43 -2.72 -12.27
CA PRO A 208 -5.64 -3.67 -13.37
C PRO A 208 -4.34 -4.32 -13.87
N GLU A 209 -3.20 -3.64 -13.72
CA GLU A 209 -1.90 -4.21 -14.11
C GLU A 209 -1.48 -5.37 -13.21
N HIS A 210 -1.80 -5.32 -11.91
CA HIS A 210 -1.56 -6.46 -11.01
C HIS A 210 -2.43 -7.67 -11.39
N SER A 211 -3.69 -7.44 -11.73
CA SER A 211 -4.60 -8.47 -12.26
C SER A 211 -4.04 -9.13 -13.52
N TYR A 212 -3.56 -8.32 -14.46
CA TYR A 212 -2.88 -8.83 -15.66
C TYR A 212 -1.63 -9.65 -15.32
N LEU A 213 -0.77 -9.14 -14.44
CA LEU A 213 0.46 -9.84 -14.02
C LEU A 213 0.18 -11.16 -13.30
N LYS A 214 -0.92 -11.25 -12.54
CA LYS A 214 -1.42 -12.49 -11.93
C LYS A 214 -1.82 -13.49 -13.01
N ASP A 215 -2.66 -13.07 -13.94
CA ASP A 215 -3.25 -13.96 -14.95
C ASP A 215 -2.21 -14.53 -15.91
N ILE A 216 -1.17 -13.77 -16.25
CA ILE A 216 -0.05 -14.26 -17.07
C ILE A 216 1.02 -15.03 -16.27
N GLY A 217 0.85 -15.14 -14.94
CA GLY A 217 1.78 -15.81 -14.04
C GLY A 217 3.13 -15.09 -13.86
N ARG A 218 3.20 -13.79 -14.15
CA ARG A 218 4.44 -13.01 -13.97
C ARG A 218 4.66 -12.60 -12.52
N ALA A 219 3.57 -12.30 -11.80
CA ALA A 219 3.62 -11.97 -10.37
C ALA A 219 2.75 -12.95 -9.58
N GLU A 220 3.21 -13.26 -8.37
CA GLU A 220 2.52 -14.12 -7.41
C GLU A 220 1.90 -13.25 -6.33
N TYR A 221 0.69 -13.61 -5.89
CA TYR A 221 -0.02 -12.87 -4.85
C TYR A 221 -0.39 -13.82 -3.72
N THR A 222 -0.12 -13.37 -2.50
CA THR A 222 -0.38 -14.09 -1.24
C THR A 222 -1.02 -13.11 -0.27
N ALA A 223 -1.48 -13.60 0.88
CA ALA A 223 -1.97 -12.74 1.95
C ALA A 223 -1.41 -13.16 3.32
N VAL A 224 -1.40 -12.22 4.26
CA VAL A 224 -1.01 -12.43 5.67
C VAL A 224 -2.03 -11.76 6.59
N THR A 225 -2.23 -12.33 7.79
CA THR A 225 -3.25 -11.83 8.71
C THR A 225 -2.80 -10.57 9.44
N ASP A 226 -3.74 -9.87 10.07
CA ASP A 226 -3.46 -8.72 10.92
C ASP A 226 -2.46 -9.07 12.03
N GLN A 227 -2.61 -10.25 12.65
CA GLN A 227 -1.68 -10.72 13.68
C GLN A 227 -0.27 -10.93 13.10
N ASP A 228 -0.15 -11.51 11.91
CA ASP A 228 1.16 -11.68 11.26
C ASP A 228 1.84 -10.33 11.00
N ALA A 229 1.07 -9.32 10.59
CA ALA A 229 1.57 -7.98 10.32
C ALA A 229 1.99 -7.26 11.61
N LEU A 230 1.21 -7.37 12.69
CA LEU A 230 1.55 -6.83 14.01
C LEU A 230 2.85 -7.47 14.55
N ASP A 231 2.97 -8.79 14.48
CA ASP A 231 4.19 -9.50 14.90
C ASP A 231 5.41 -9.04 14.09
N ALA A 232 5.24 -8.81 12.78
CA ALA A 232 6.30 -8.33 11.90
C ALA A 232 6.67 -6.87 12.15
N PHE A 233 5.71 -6.02 12.51
CA PHE A 233 5.92 -4.63 12.90
C PHE A 233 6.90 -4.56 14.08
N HIS A 234 6.60 -5.29 15.17
CA HIS A 234 7.47 -5.34 16.35
C HIS A 234 8.82 -5.95 16.04
N ARG A 235 8.83 -7.07 15.33
CA ARG A 235 10.07 -7.79 15.04
C ARG A 235 11.04 -6.97 14.19
N LEU A 236 10.55 -6.15 13.26
CA LEU A 236 11.43 -5.24 12.51
C LEU A 236 11.98 -4.12 13.41
N ALA A 237 11.14 -3.58 14.30
CA ALA A 237 11.57 -2.56 15.26
C ALA A 237 12.62 -3.08 16.25
N GLU A 238 12.41 -4.29 16.78
CA GLU A 238 13.30 -4.92 17.76
C GLU A 238 14.65 -5.35 17.15
N LEU A 239 14.62 -5.91 15.93
CA LEU A 239 15.82 -6.46 15.30
C LEU A 239 16.66 -5.40 14.60
N GLU A 240 16.00 -4.44 13.93
CA GLU A 240 16.67 -3.50 13.03
C GLU A 240 16.50 -2.03 13.45
N GLY A 241 15.72 -1.74 14.50
CA GLY A 241 15.47 -0.36 14.94
C GLY A 241 14.61 0.44 13.95
N ILE A 242 13.85 -0.25 13.09
CA ILE A 242 13.02 0.37 12.05
C ILE A 242 11.56 0.10 12.40
N ILE A 243 10.77 1.18 12.54
CA ILE A 243 9.33 1.10 12.75
C ILE A 243 8.64 1.17 11.38
N PRO A 244 8.17 0.03 10.82
CA PRO A 244 7.54 0.03 9.50
C PRO A 244 6.10 0.53 9.58
N ALA A 245 5.57 1.05 8.48
CA ALA A 245 4.11 1.17 8.37
C ALA A 245 3.46 -0.21 8.44
N LEU A 246 2.24 -0.31 8.99
CA LEU A 246 1.51 -1.60 9.06
C LEU A 246 1.31 -2.20 7.67
N GLU A 247 1.16 -1.38 6.64
CA GLU A 247 1.12 -1.83 5.24
C GLU A 247 2.42 -2.57 4.86
N SER A 248 3.58 -1.98 5.14
CA SER A 248 4.89 -2.59 4.88
C SER A 248 5.14 -3.84 5.72
N ALA A 249 4.62 -3.85 6.95
CA ALA A 249 4.74 -4.98 7.86
C ALA A 249 4.10 -6.26 7.29
N HIS A 250 3.08 -6.15 6.43
CA HIS A 250 2.53 -7.31 5.71
C HIS A 250 3.57 -7.99 4.80
N ALA A 251 4.30 -7.21 4.01
CA ALA A 251 5.34 -7.75 3.14
C ALA A 251 6.47 -8.39 3.97
N ILE A 252 6.86 -7.74 5.06
CA ILE A 252 7.86 -8.28 6.00
C ILE A 252 7.37 -9.57 6.63
N ALA A 253 6.13 -9.64 7.13
CA ALA A 253 5.54 -10.83 7.72
C ALA A 253 5.65 -12.04 6.80
N TYR A 254 5.31 -11.87 5.53
CA TYR A 254 5.43 -12.95 4.55
C TYR A 254 6.89 -13.36 4.33
N VAL A 255 7.79 -12.38 4.16
CA VAL A 255 9.23 -12.63 3.99
C VAL A 255 9.78 -13.43 5.17
N LEU A 256 9.42 -13.09 6.41
CA LEU A 256 9.88 -13.82 7.59
C LEU A 256 9.45 -15.30 7.59
N LYS A 257 8.33 -15.64 6.94
CA LYS A 257 7.86 -17.03 6.77
C LYS A 257 8.61 -17.78 5.67
N VAL A 258 9.03 -17.08 4.61
CA VAL A 258 9.56 -17.72 3.40
C VAL A 258 11.06 -17.52 3.16
N ALA A 259 11.72 -16.62 3.88
CA ALA A 259 13.12 -16.21 3.66
C ALA A 259 14.09 -17.39 3.65
N ALA A 260 13.84 -18.42 4.46
CA ALA A 260 14.66 -19.62 4.51
C ALA A 260 14.78 -20.32 3.15
N LYS A 261 13.75 -20.21 2.29
CA LYS A 261 13.75 -20.81 0.95
C LYS A 261 14.77 -20.14 0.02
N TYR A 262 15.05 -18.85 0.21
CA TYR A 262 15.92 -18.05 -0.66
C TYR A 262 17.38 -18.05 -0.23
N ARG A 263 17.72 -18.69 0.90
CA ARG A 263 19.05 -18.60 1.54
C ARG A 263 20.21 -18.94 0.60
N ASN A 264 19.98 -19.86 -0.33
CA ASN A 264 21.00 -20.31 -1.29
C ASN A 264 20.82 -19.70 -2.69
N ASP A 265 19.71 -19.03 -2.95
CA ASP A 265 19.34 -18.57 -4.28
C ASP A 265 19.91 -17.17 -4.54
N GLY A 266 19.86 -16.29 -3.54
CA GLY A 266 20.30 -14.91 -3.69
C GLY A 266 19.67 -13.93 -2.70
N PRO A 267 20.00 -12.64 -2.83
CA PRO A 267 19.38 -11.62 -2.01
C PRO A 267 17.90 -11.51 -2.35
N VAL A 268 17.11 -11.14 -1.35
CA VAL A 268 15.71 -10.74 -1.54
C VAL A 268 15.58 -9.26 -1.27
N VAL A 269 14.63 -8.61 -1.92
CA VAL A 269 14.32 -7.20 -1.70
C VAL A 269 12.89 -7.07 -1.20
N VAL A 270 12.67 -6.21 -0.22
CA VAL A 270 11.34 -5.87 0.29
C VAL A 270 11.12 -4.37 0.15
N CYS A 271 10.00 -3.97 -0.45
CA CYS A 271 9.57 -2.58 -0.49
C CYS A 271 9.04 -2.18 0.89
N LEU A 272 9.84 -1.42 1.67
CA LEU A 272 9.36 -0.72 2.85
C LEU A 272 8.66 0.57 2.41
N SER A 273 7.39 0.42 2.02
CA SER A 273 6.56 1.46 1.42
C SER A 273 6.32 2.69 2.30
N GLY A 274 6.49 2.58 3.62
CA GLY A 274 6.29 3.69 4.54
C GLY A 274 6.84 3.45 5.94
N ARG A 275 6.94 4.55 6.69
CA ARG A 275 7.31 4.56 8.11
C ARG A 275 6.06 4.45 9.01
N GLY A 276 6.21 3.83 10.16
CA GLY A 276 5.10 3.51 11.06
C GLY A 276 4.72 4.58 12.07
N ASP A 277 5.24 5.82 11.96
CA ASP A 277 4.91 6.90 12.91
C ASP A 277 3.38 7.08 13.08
N LYS A 278 2.62 6.95 11.98
CA LYS A 278 1.16 7.04 11.96
C LYS A 278 0.46 5.87 12.67
N ASP A 279 1.13 4.73 12.75
CA ASP A 279 0.54 3.47 13.20
C ASP A 279 0.85 3.18 14.68
N VAL A 280 1.83 3.85 15.29
CA VAL A 280 2.25 3.58 16.69
C VAL A 280 1.10 3.67 17.68
N SER A 281 0.27 4.72 17.59
CA SER A 281 -0.89 4.88 18.47
C SER A 281 -1.93 3.78 18.25
N HIS A 282 -2.18 3.41 17.00
CA HIS A 282 -3.12 2.36 16.64
C HIS A 282 -2.67 0.99 17.13
N VAL A 283 -1.39 0.65 16.94
CA VAL A 283 -0.79 -0.59 17.45
C VAL A 283 -0.87 -0.63 18.98
N ALA A 284 -0.49 0.46 19.67
CA ALA A 284 -0.55 0.52 21.12
C ALA A 284 -1.98 0.28 21.66
N GLN A 285 -2.99 0.87 21.00
CA GLN A 285 -4.40 0.66 21.35
C GLN A 285 -4.86 -0.79 21.16
N ILE A 286 -4.51 -1.41 20.03
CA ILE A 286 -4.84 -2.81 19.74
C ILE A 286 -4.28 -3.75 20.82
N GLU A 287 -3.08 -3.44 21.32
CA GLU A 287 -2.39 -4.25 22.31
C GLU A 287 -2.81 -3.98 23.76
N GLY A 288 -3.70 -3.01 23.97
CA GLY A 288 -4.14 -2.61 25.30
C GLY A 288 -3.06 -1.88 26.11
N ASN A 289 -2.06 -1.30 25.46
CA ASN A 289 -1.08 -0.43 26.11
C ASN A 289 -1.75 0.93 26.38
N GLU A 290 -1.89 1.32 27.65
CA GLU A 290 -2.35 2.67 27.98
C GLU A 290 -1.36 3.71 27.41
N PRO A 291 -1.83 4.84 26.87
CA PRO A 291 -0.94 5.90 26.44
C PRO A 291 -0.06 6.33 27.61
N LEU A 292 1.26 6.41 27.37
CA LEU A 292 2.21 6.95 28.34
C LEU A 292 1.83 8.43 28.59
N VAL A 293 1.12 8.68 29.70
CA VAL A 293 0.75 10.03 30.17
C VAL A 293 1.96 10.75 30.75
#